data_AF-A0A4Q6I7U9-F1
#
_entry.id   AF-A0A4Q6I7U9-F1
#
_cell.length_a   1.000
_cell.length_b   1.000
_cell.length_c   1.000
_cell.angle_alpha   90.00
_cell.angle_beta   90.00
_cell.angle_gamma   90.00
#
_symmetry.space_group_name_H-M   'P 1'
#
loop_
_entity.id
_entity.type
_entity.pdbx_description
1 polymer ?
#
loop_
_entity_poly.entity_id
_entity_poly.type
_entity_poly.pdbx_seq_one_letter_code
_entity_poly.pdbx_strand_id
1 'polypeptide(L)' 'MTNGTVPGEDRPRGAKMAIEVYTVSRDGMVVGPPRATVSVPHGYEPALEPLNTQLAPCACPVHRQAGAR' A
#
# COMPACT_ATOMS: atom_id res chain seq x y z
N MET A 1 -22.45 -10.28 -5.36
CA MET A 1 -21.40 -9.37 -4.87
C MET A 1 -21.66 -9.13 -3.39
N THR A 2 -20.95 -9.82 -2.50
CA THR A 2 -21.00 -9.54 -1.06
C THR A 2 -20.14 -8.31 -0.80
N ASN A 3 -20.80 -7.18 -0.54
CA ASN A 3 -20.14 -5.95 -0.13
C ASN A 3 -19.60 -6.20 1.28
N GLY A 4 -18.33 -6.59 1.37
CA GLY A 4 -17.68 -6.90 2.64
C GLY A 4 -17.45 -5.62 3.43
N THR A 5 -18.37 -5.28 4.32
CA THR A 5 -18.15 -4.21 5.29
C THR A 5 -17.06 -4.69 6.25
N VAL A 6 -15.87 -4.10 6.15
CA VAL A 6 -14.76 -4.39 7.07
C VAL A 6 -15.20 -3.97 8.48
N PRO A 7 -14.98 -4.79 9.53
CA PRO A 7 -15.26 -4.40 10.91
C PRO A 7 -14.62 -3.05 11.22
N GLY A 8 -15.36 -2.16 11.88
CA GLY A 8 -14.82 -0.86 12.30
C GLY A 8 -13.76 -1.07 13.37
N GLU A 9 -12.49 -0.99 12.99
CA GLU A 9 -11.38 -0.99 13.94
C GLU A 9 -11.35 0.31 14.76
N ASP A 10 -10.97 0.20 16.02
CA ASP A 10 -10.70 1.33 16.90
C ASP A 10 -9.54 2.16 16.34
N ARG A 11 -9.88 3.19 15.57
CA ARG A 11 -8.89 4.15 15.05
C ARG A 11 -8.45 5.08 16.19
N PRO A 12 -7.14 5.27 16.41
CA PRO A 12 -6.66 6.30 17.33
C PRO A 12 -7.26 7.66 16.96
N ARG A 13 -7.75 8.42 17.95
CA ARG A 13 -8.30 9.77 17.69
C ARG A 13 -7.27 10.63 16.97
N GLY A 14 -7.63 11.12 15.78
CA GLY A 14 -6.77 11.95 14.93
C GLY A 14 -6.00 11.20 13.84
N ALA A 15 -6.09 9.86 13.78
CA ALA A 15 -5.56 9.08 12.67
C ALA A 15 -6.53 9.09 11.47
N LYS A 16 -6.02 9.43 10.29
CA LYS A 16 -6.73 9.31 9.01
C LYS A 16 -6.84 7.85 8.58
N MET A 17 -5.76 7.10 8.78
CA MET A 17 -5.61 5.70 8.38
C MET A 17 -4.63 5.00 9.32
N ALA A 18 -4.88 3.72 9.58
CA ALA A 18 -3.89 2.80 10.13
C ALA A 18 -3.50 1.79 9.02
N ILE A 19 -2.22 1.48 8.91
CA ILE A 19 -1.68 0.47 7.99
C ILE A 19 -1.05 -0.63 8.84
N GLU A 20 -1.60 -1.83 8.75
CA GLU A 20 -1.06 -3.00 9.41
C GLU A 20 -0.18 -3.79 8.43
N VAL A 21 1.05 -4.07 8.85
CA VAL A 21 2.02 -4.81 8.05
C VAL A 21 2.04 -6.25 8.52
N TYR A 22 1.65 -7.16 7.65
CA TYR A 22 1.64 -8.59 7.91
C TYR A 22 2.84 -9.29 7.28
N THR A 23 3.24 -10.42 7.86
CA THR A 23 4.13 -11.39 7.20
C THR A 23 3.25 -12.34 6.39
N VAL A 24 3.61 -12.61 5.14
CA VAL A 24 2.88 -13.55 4.27
C VAL A 24 3.74 -14.74 3.90
N SER A 25 3.12 -15.90 3.75
CA SER A 25 3.74 -17.12 3.24
C SER A 25 4.00 -17.00 1.74
N ARG A 26 4.75 -17.96 1.19
CA ARG A 26 4.98 -18.06 -0.27
C ARG A 26 3.67 -18.20 -1.06
N ASP A 27 2.64 -18.78 -0.45
CA ASP A 27 1.32 -18.99 -1.07
C ASP A 27 0.37 -17.80 -0.84
N GLY A 28 0.86 -16.70 -0.26
CA GLY A 28 0.11 -15.47 -0.04
C GLY A 28 -0.77 -15.48 1.21
N MET A 29 -0.64 -16.47 2.09
CA MET A 29 -1.41 -16.54 3.34
C MET A 29 -0.74 -15.72 4.45
N VAL A 30 -1.52 -15.00 5.26
CA VAL A 30 -0.99 -14.27 6.42
C VAL A 30 -0.45 -15.25 7.47
N VAL A 31 0.79 -15.04 7.90
CA VAL A 31 1.48 -15.87 8.89
C VAL A 31 1.73 -15.02 10.14
N GLY A 32 0.78 -15.07 11.07
CA GLY A 32 0.88 -14.41 12.37
C GLY A 32 0.24 -13.02 12.45
N PRO A 33 0.32 -12.38 13.63
CA PRO A 33 -0.23 -11.05 13.85
C PRO A 33 0.56 -9.96 13.08
N PRO A 34 0.03 -8.72 12.98
CA PRO A 34 0.76 -7.61 12.40
C PRO A 34 2.14 -7.46 13.05
N ARG A 35 3.19 -7.39 12.23
CA ARG A 35 4.55 -7.11 12.72
C ARG A 35 4.77 -5.63 13.00
N ALA A 36 3.94 -4.76 12.42
CA ALA A 36 3.97 -3.33 12.65
C ALA A 36 2.61 -2.71 12.31
N THR A 37 2.25 -1.65 13.02
CA THR A 37 1.09 -0.80 12.73
C THR A 37 1.58 0.63 12.54
N VAL A 38 1.29 1.22 11.38
CA VAL A 38 1.64 2.59 11.05
C VAL A 38 0.39 3.45 11.10
N SER A 39 0.37 4.46 11.97
CA SER A 39 -0.71 5.44 12.03
C SER A 39 -0.38 6.64 11.16
N VAL A 40 -1.25 6.96 10.20
CA VAL A 40 -1.13 8.15 9.35
C VAL A 40 -2.06 9.24 9.92
N PRO A 41 -1.53 10.32 10.50
CA PRO A 41 -2.36 11.39 11.02
C PRO A 41 -2.95 12.25 9.90
N HIS A 42 -4.00 13.00 10.21
CA HIS A 42 -4.50 14.04 9.32
C HIS A 42 -3.44 15.15 9.13
N GLY A 43 -3.25 15.63 7.89
CA GLY A 43 -2.26 16.67 7.56
C GLY A 43 -0.83 16.17 7.34
N TYR A 44 -0.60 14.86 7.43
CA TYR A 44 0.68 14.28 7.03
C TYR A 44 0.80 14.22 5.50
N GLU A 45 1.67 15.06 4.94
CA GLU A 45 2.14 14.95 3.57
C GLU A 45 3.53 14.29 3.58
N PRO A 46 3.67 13.05 3.10
CA PRO A 46 5.00 12.47 2.94
C PRO A 46 5.78 13.30 1.93
N ALA A 47 7.05 13.59 2.24
CA ALA A 47 7.97 14.11 1.24
C ALA A 47 8.11 13.04 0.15
N LEU A 48 7.42 13.25 -0.98
CA LEU A 48 7.58 12.40 -2.14
C LEU A 48 8.94 12.72 -2.73
N GLU A 49 9.84 11.74 -2.73
CA GLU A 49 11.05 11.82 -3.53
C GLU A 49 10.64 12.15 -4.98
N PRO A 50 11.31 13.10 -5.64
CA PRO A 50 11.05 13.40 -7.04
C PRO A 50 11.07 12.09 -7.85
N LEU A 51 10.07 11.91 -8.71
CA LEU A 51 9.98 10.74 -9.57
C LEU A 51 11.35 10.57 -10.27
N ASN A 52 12.01 9.45 -10.03
CA ASN A 52 13.31 9.18 -10.63
C ASN A 52 13.11 8.96 -12.14
N THR A 53 13.31 10.02 -12.93
CA THR A 53 13.29 9.99 -14.39
C THR A 53 14.65 9.62 -14.99
N GLN A 54 15.66 9.33 -14.17
CA GLN A 54 17.00 8.95 -14.65
C GLN A 54 17.05 7.51 -15.15
N LEU A 55 16.08 6.68 -14.78
CA LEU A 55 15.92 5.35 -15.35
C LEU A 55 15.22 5.44 -16.71
N ALA A 56 15.86 4.86 -17.73
CA ALA A 56 15.24 4.73 -19.03
C ALA A 56 13.92 3.92 -18.91
N PRO A 57 12.90 4.22 -19.73
CA PRO A 57 11.67 3.44 -19.76
C PRO A 57 11.97 1.95 -19.93
N CYS A 58 11.21 1.07 -19.26
CA CYS A 58 11.42 -0.38 -19.40
C CYS A 58 11.30 -0.78 -20.88
N ALA A 59 12.37 -1.35 -21.44
CA ALA A 59 12.38 -1.84 -22.82
C ALA A 59 11.67 -3.20 -22.98
N CYS A 60 11.20 -3.80 -21.88
CA CYS A 60 10.50 -5.06 -21.85
C CYS A 60 9.18 -4.98 -22.64
N PRO A 61 8.83 -5.98 -23.49
CA PRO A 61 7.63 -5.94 -24.33
C PRO A 61 6.33 -5.63 -23.58
N VAL A 62 6.23 -6.09 -22.32
CA VAL A 62 5.07 -5.87 -21.42
C VAL A 62 4.84 -4.39 -21.11
N HIS A 63 5.91 -3.61 -20.92
CA HIS A 63 5.82 -2.19 -20.54
C HIS A 63 6.24 -1.24 -21.68
N ARG A 64 6.64 -1.77 -22.84
CA ARG A 64 7.01 -0.99 -24.03
C ARG A 64 5.80 -0.32 -24.70
N GLN A 65 4.59 -0.81 -24.44
CA GLN A 65 3.36 -0.22 -24.97
C GLN A 65 2.89 0.92 -24.07
N ALA A 66 3.21 2.15 -24.45
CA ALA A 66 2.49 3.31 -23.96
C ALA A 66 1.02 3.17 -24.39
N GLY A 67 0.15 2.76 -23.47
CA GLY A 67 -1.30 2.68 -23.72
C GLY A 67 -2.01 1.37 -23.37
N ALA A 68 -1.39 0.42 -22.64
CA ALA A 68 -2.16 -0.64 -22.00
C ALA A 68 -2.97 -0.04 -20.83
N ARG A 69 -4.14 0.51 -21.15
CA ARG A 69 -5.23 0.79 -20.21
C ARG A 69 -5.89 -0.51 -19.77
#